data_AF-A0A2J7QM14-F1
#
_entry.id   AF-A0A2J7QM14-F1
#
_cell.length_a   1.000
_cell.length_b   1.000
_cell.length_c   1.000
_cell.angle_alpha   90.00
_cell.angle_beta   90.00
_cell.angle_gamma   90.00
#
_symmetry.space_group_name_H-M   'P 1'
#
loop_
_entity.id
_entity.type
_entity.pdbx_description
1 polymer ?
#
loop_
_entity_poly.entity_id
_entity_poly.type
_entity_poly.pdbx_seq_one_letter_code
_entity_poly.pdbx_strand_id
1 'polypeptide(L)' 'MSYNKLSELCFKDCIWDFTSRTVKAQEDRCALNCMEKYLKMNQRISQRFQEFQIIANENAMAAAQKSGAIPR' A
#
# COMPACT_ATOMS: atom_id res chain seq x y z
N MET A 1 1.63 1.81 8.55
CA MET A 1 2.41 2.49 7.50
C MET A 1 3.39 3.44 8.16
N SER A 2 4.63 3.54 7.68
CA SER A 2 5.66 4.42 8.27
C SER A 2 5.60 5.80 7.62
N TYR A 3 5.36 6.84 8.42
CA TYR A 3 5.39 8.25 7.99
C TYR A 3 6.68 8.58 7.22
N ASN A 4 7.83 8.13 7.75
CA ASN A 4 9.15 8.38 7.16
C ASN A 4 9.28 7.79 5.75
N LYS A 5 8.64 6.64 5.50
CA LYS A 5 8.72 6.00 4.18
C LYS A 5 7.91 6.77 3.14
N LEU A 6 6.76 7.29 3.55
CA LEU A 6 5.91 8.10 2.69
C LEU A 6 6.55 9.45 2.39
N SER A 7 7.13 10.11 3.40
CA SER A 7 7.82 11.39 3.21
C SER A 7 9.02 11.24 2.27
N GLU A 8 9.82 10.19 2.41
CA GLU A 8 10.95 9.91 1.51
C GLU A 8 10.48 9.70 0.07
N LEU A 9 9.42 8.91 -0.13
CA LEU A 9 8.87 8.61 -1.45
C LEU A 9 8.34 9.87 -2.14
N CYS A 10 7.45 10.62 -1.47
CA CYS A 10 6.87 11.81 -2.07
C CYS A 10 7.92 12.91 -2.28
N PHE A 11 8.94 13.01 -1.42
CA PHE A 11 10.03 13.95 -1.66
C PHE A 11 10.79 13.61 -2.95
N LYS A 12 11.16 12.33 -3.13
CA LYS A 12 11.88 11.86 -4.33
C LYS A 12 11.08 12.03 -5.62
N ASP A 13 9.76 11.85 -5.57
CA ASP A 13 8.91 11.90 -6.74
C ASP A 13 8.46 13.32 -7.12
N CYS A 14 8.36 14.23 -6.15
CA CYS A 14 7.73 15.54 -6.34
C CYS A 14 8.64 16.75 -6.18
N ILE A 15 9.77 16.65 -5.48
CA ILE A 15 10.71 17.76 -5.34
C ILE A 15 11.80 17.61 -6.39
N TRP A 16 11.79 18.52 -7.36
CA TRP A 16 12.66 18.45 -8.53
C TRP A 16 13.46 19.74 -8.76
N ASP A 17 13.06 20.84 -8.15
CA ASP A 17 13.77 22.10 -8.24
C ASP A 17 14.53 22.44 -6.95
N PHE A 18 15.85 22.53 -7.08
CA PHE A 18 16.78 22.84 -5.98
C PHE A 18 17.44 24.22 -6.12
N THR A 19 16.89 25.10 -6.96
CA THR A 19 17.41 26.47 -7.17
C THR A 19 17.01 27.46 -6.08
N SER A 20 16.06 27.10 -5.22
CA SER A 20 15.60 27.94 -4.11
C SER A 20 15.32 27.12 -2.85
N ARG A 21 15.24 27.78 -1.70
CA ARG A 21 14.83 27.15 -0.42
C ARG A 21 13.31 27.09 -0.24
N THR A 22 12.54 27.54 -1.22
CA THR A 22 11.08 27.57 -1.19
C THR A 22 10.53 26.46 -2.06
N VAL A 23 9.56 25.70 -1.54
CA VAL A 23 8.85 24.68 -2.33
C VAL A 23 7.94 25.38 -3.33
N LYS A 24 8.03 25.03 -4.61
CA LYS A 24 7.14 25.59 -5.63
C LYS A 24 5.71 25.08 -5.44
N ALA A 25 4.72 25.90 -5.77
CA ALA A 25 3.30 25.50 -5.67
C ALA A 25 2.95 24.21 -6.45
N GLN A 26 3.69 23.93 -7.55
CA GLN A 26 3.53 22.69 -8.31
C GLN A 26 4.07 21.46 -7.56
N GLU A 27 5.21 21.60 -6.88
CA GLU A 27 5.83 20.56 -6.06
C GLU A 27 4.98 20.27 -4.82
N ASP A 28 4.46 21.31 -4.17
CA ASP A 28 3.55 21.20 -3.03
C ASP A 28 2.26 20.44 -3.41
N ARG A 29 1.64 20.83 -4.54
CA ARG A 29 0.47 20.12 -5.09
C ARG A 29 0.79 18.67 -5.45
N CYS A 30 1.98 18.40 -5.99
CA CYS A 30 2.43 17.04 -6.27
C CYS A 30 2.54 16.23 -4.98
N ALA A 31 3.20 16.75 -3.94
CA ALA A 31 3.41 16.06 -2.68
C ALA A 31 2.08 15.70 -1.98
N LEU A 32 1.11 16.63 -1.98
CA LEU A 32 -0.24 16.38 -1.46
C LEU A 32 -0.95 15.26 -2.23
N ASN A 33 -0.91 15.30 -3.57
CA ASN A 33 -1.49 14.26 -4.41
C ASN A 33 -0.79 12.91 -4.24
N CYS A 34 0.54 12.91 -4.07
CA CYS A 34 1.34 11.71 -3.82
C CYS A 34 0.89 11.04 -2.52
N MET A 35 0.79 11.80 -1.43
CA MET A 35 0.31 11.31 -0.14
C MET A 35 -1.09 10.70 -0.27
N GLU A 36 -2.05 11.43 -0.85
CA GLU A 36 -3.43 10.96 -1.00
C GLU A 36 -3.51 9.68 -1.85
N LYS A 37 -2.81 9.65 -2.99
CA LYS A 37 -2.75 8.46 -3.86
C LYS A 37 -2.15 7.27 -3.14
N TYR A 38 -1.05 7.46 -2.42
CA TYR A 38 -0.39 6.38 -1.69
C TYR A 38 -1.29 5.79 -0.61
N LEU A 39 -1.99 6.63 0.17
CA LEU A 39 -2.91 6.16 1.21
C LEU A 39 -4.08 5.38 0.62
N LYS A 40 -4.72 5.90 -0.45
CA LYS A 40 -5.81 5.20 -1.16
C LYS A 40 -5.34 3.88 -1.77
N MET A 41 -4.14 3.87 -2.36
CA MET A 41 -3.52 2.66 -2.91
C MET A 41 -3.32 1.61 -1.81
N ASN A 42 -2.72 1.99 -0.68
CA ASN A 42 -2.49 1.04 0.40
C ASN A 42 -3.79 0.46 0.95
N GLN A 43 -4.83 1.28 1.15
CA GLN A 43 -6.13 0.76 1.58
C GLN A 43 -6.69 -0.26 0.58
N ARG A 44 -6.62 0.05 -0.73
CA ARG A 44 -7.10 -0.86 -1.78
C ARG A 44 -6.30 -2.15 -1.83
N ILE A 45 -4.98 -2.08 -1.71
CA ILE A 45 -4.10 -3.26 -1.65
C ILE A 45 -4.44 -4.10 -0.42
N SER A 46 -4.58 -3.49 0.75
CA SER A 46 -4.95 -4.20 1.99
C SER A 46 -6.29 -4.92 1.85
N GLN A 47 -7.29 -4.28 1.24
CA GLN A 47 -8.59 -4.92 0.99
C GLN A 47 -8.46 -6.15 0.09
N ARG A 48 -7.78 -6.03 -1.06
CA ARG A 48 -7.60 -7.16 -1.98
C ARG A 48 -6.74 -8.27 -1.39
N PHE A 49 -5.75 -7.91 -0.57
CA PHE A 49 -4.93 -8.87 0.14
C PHE A 49 -5.75 -9.67 1.15
N GLN A 50 -6.63 -9.01 1.92
CA GLN A 50 -7.54 -9.69 2.85
C GLN A 50 -8.49 -10.65 2.12
N GLU A 51 -9.10 -10.21 1.01
CA GLU A 51 -9.94 -11.07 0.16
C GLU A 51 -9.17 -12.32 -0.30
N PHE A 52 -7.94 -12.14 -0.76
CA PHE A 52 -7.09 -13.25 -1.18
C PHE A 52 -6.73 -14.20 -0.04
N GLN A 53 -6.41 -13.69 1.15
CA GLN A 53 -6.09 -14.52 2.31
C GLN A 53 -7.27 -15.39 2.75
N ILE A 54 -8.50 -14.88 2.68
CA ILE A 54 -9.71 -15.66 2.99
C ILE A 54 -9.84 -16.84 2.01
N ILE A 55 -9.76 -16.57 0.71
CA ILE A 55 -9.87 -17.59 -0.35
C ILE A 55 -8.74 -18.63 -0.21
N ALA A 56 -7.51 -18.19 0.04
CA ALA A 56 -6.37 -19.08 0.23
C ALA A 56 -6.57 -20.00 1.44
N ASN A 57 -7.09 -19.47 2.55
CA ASN A 57 -7.37 -20.24 3.74
C ASN A 57 -8.51 -21.26 3.52
N GLU A 58 -9.60 -20.86 2.85
CA GLU A 58 -10.70 -21.78 2.48
C GLU A 58 -10.19 -22.94 1.61
N ASN A 59 -9.37 -22.63 0.60
CA ASN A 59 -8.76 -23.64 -0.26
C ASN A 59 -7.81 -24.56 0.51
N ALA A 60 -7.03 -24.02 1.44
CA ALA A 60 -6.13 -24.81 2.29
C ALA A 60 -6.93 -25.74 3.23
N MET A 61 -8.02 -25.27 3.83
CA MET A 61 -8.91 -26.08 4.66
C MET A 61 -9.59 -27.19 3.84
N ALA A 62 -10.08 -26.88 2.64
CA ALA A 62 -10.68 -27.87 1.75
C ALA A 62 -9.66 -28.95 1.30
N ALA A 63 -8.41 -28.55 1.07
CA ALA A 63 -7.32 -29.49 0.78
C ALA A 63 -6.97 -30.36 2.00
N ALA A 64 -6.96 -29.79 3.21
CA ALA A 64 -6.71 -30.52 4.46
C ALA A 64 -7.83 -31.52 4.81
N GLN A 65 -9.10 -31.18 4.53
CA GLN A 65 -10.21 -32.12 4.67
C GLN A 65 -10.09 -33.30 3.70
N LYS A 66 -9.65 -33.05 2.46
CA LYS A 66 -9.44 -34.11 1.46
C LYS A 66 -8.26 -35.03 1.76
N SER A 67 -7.26 -34.55 2.51
CA SER A 67 -6.08 -35.34 2.92
C SER A 67 -6.24 -36.10 4.24
N GLY A 68 -7.41 -36.04 4.90
CA GLY A 68 -7.70 -36.83 6.10
C GLY A 68 -7.03 -36.34 7.38
N ALA A 69 -6.51 -35.10 7.40
CA ALA A 69 -5.74 -34.54 8.52
C ALA A 69 -6.59 -33.86 9.62
N ILE A 70 -7.92 -33.81 9.48
CA ILE A 70 -8.84 -33.18 10.45
C ILE A 70 -9.88 -34.22 10.89
N PRO A 71 -9.95 -34.62 12.17
CA PRO A 71 -10.96 -35.54 12.66
C PRO A 71 -12.35 -34.90 12.64
N ARG A 72 -13.33 -35.71 12.24
CA ARG A 72 -14.73 -35.35 12.02
C ARG A 72 -15.44 -34.86 13.28
#